data_AF-A0A431HYA2-F1
#
_entry.id   AF-A0A431HYA2-F1
#
_cell.length_a   1.000
_cell.length_b   1.000
_cell.length_c   1.000
_cell.angle_alpha   90.00
_cell.angle_beta   90.00
_cell.angle_gamma   90.00
#
_symmetry.space_group_name_H-M   'P 1'
#
loop_
_entity.id
_entity.type
_entity.pdbx_description
1 polymer ?
#
loop_
_entity_poly.entity_id
_entity_poly.type
_entity_poly.pdbx_seq_one_letter_code
_entity_poly.pdbx_strand_id
1 'polypeptide(L)'
;MSVNGFYDINITTPLGEKFATLHLIADGSKLTGEFITTKAQFPINGTTEGNTVNFKTMIATSMGDVNAQISATVDGDVFSGEAKVLFGKMVIKGTRKIA
;
A
#
# COMPACT_ATOMS: atom_id res chain seq x y z
N MET A 1 -7.58 14.05 9.15
CA MET A 1 -8.37 12.96 8.53
C MET A 1 -7.71 11.65 8.90
N SER A 2 -8.49 10.60 9.17
CA SER A 2 -7.92 9.30 9.53
C SER A 2 -7.62 8.51 8.25
N VAL A 3 -6.40 8.02 8.12
CA VAL A 3 -5.97 7.14 7.01
C VAL A 3 -6.46 5.70 7.19
N ASN A 4 -7.13 5.40 8.30
CA ASN A 4 -7.53 4.04 8.66
C ASN A 4 -8.63 3.53 7.75
N GLY A 5 -8.52 2.26 7.35
CA GLY A 5 -9.52 1.59 6.55
C GLY A 5 -8.94 0.57 5.58
N PHE A 6 -9.85 -0.07 4.85
CA PHE A 6 -9.53 -0.94 3.73
C PHE A 6 -9.58 -0.15 2.44
N TYR A 7 -8.62 -0.34 1.56
CA TYR A 7 -8.53 0.31 0.26
C TYR A 7 -8.35 -0.74 -0.82
N ASP A 8 -9.19 -0.72 -1.84
CA ASP A 8 -8.95 -1.50 -3.04
C ASP A 8 -8.00 -0.71 -3.93
N ILE A 9 -6.80 -1.24 -4.13
CA ILE A 9 -5.70 -0.59 -4.84
C ILE A 9 -5.39 -1.32 -6.15
N ASN A 10 -5.16 -0.53 -7.19
CA ASN A 10 -4.60 -0.90 -8.46
C ASN A 10 -3.15 -0.41 -8.54
N ILE A 11 -2.24 -1.33 -8.82
CA ILE A 11 -0.81 -1.12 -8.96
C ILE A 11 -0.46 -1.27 -10.44
N THR A 12 -0.09 -0.17 -11.09
CA THR A 12 0.34 -0.17 -12.48
C THR A 12 1.82 -0.56 -12.54
N THR A 13 2.09 -1.79 -13.00
CA THR A 13 3.44 -2.30 -13.22
C THR A 13 3.78 -2.32 -14.72
N PRO A 14 5.07 -2.32 -15.12
CA PRO A 14 5.45 -2.47 -16.52
C PRO A 14 4.92 -3.75 -17.19
N LEU A 15 4.63 -4.78 -16.39
CA LEU A 15 4.08 -6.07 -16.85
C LEU A 15 2.54 -6.08 -16.87
N GLY A 16 1.88 -4.99 -16.49
CA GLY A 16 0.43 -4.86 -16.42
C GLY A 16 -0.08 -4.42 -15.05
N GLU A 17 -1.39 -4.24 -14.97
CA GLU A 17 -2.09 -3.82 -13.75
C GLU A 17 -2.26 -5.00 -12.77
N LYS A 18 -2.13 -4.71 -11.47
CA LYS A 18 -2.30 -5.67 -10.39
C LYS A 18 -3.26 -5.09 -9.35
N PHE A 19 -4.25 -5.88 -8.96
CA PHE A 19 -5.22 -5.50 -7.94
C PHE A 19 -4.89 -6.16 -6.61
N ALA A 20 -5.02 -5.40 -5.53
CA ALA A 20 -4.83 -5.86 -4.16
C ALA A 20 -5.71 -5.03 -3.21
N THR A 21 -5.87 -5.50 -1.98
CA THR A 21 -6.53 -4.75 -0.91
C THR A 21 -5.49 -4.36 0.13
N LEU A 22 -5.52 -3.10 0.57
CA LEU A 22 -4.63 -2.56 1.58
C LEU A 22 -5.43 -2.23 2.82
N HIS A 23 -5.05 -2.80 3.96
CA HIS A 23 -5.59 -2.46 5.26
C HIS A 23 -4.60 -1.54 5.99
N LEU A 24 -5.05 -0.34 6.35
CA LEU A 24 -4.25 0.66 7.06
C LEU A 24 -4.81 0.88 8.46
N ILE A 25 -3.92 0.84 9.45
CA ILE A 25 -4.20 1.14 10.86
C ILE A 25 -3.14 2.11 11.34
N ALA A 26 -3.53 3.36 11.55
CA ALA A 26 -2.71 4.38 12.17
C ALA A 26 -3.00 4.49 13.67
N ASP A 27 -1.93 4.54 14.45
CA ASP A 27 -1.89 4.82 15.88
C ASP A 27 -0.89 5.97 16.14
N GLY A 28 -1.41 7.18 16.28
CA GLY A 28 -0.61 8.40 16.35
C GLY A 28 0.20 8.61 15.06
N SER A 29 1.53 8.52 15.16
CA SER A 29 2.47 8.63 14.03
C SER A 29 2.88 7.28 13.44
N LYS A 30 2.50 6.16 14.07
CA LYS A 30 2.80 4.81 13.60
C LYS A 30 1.71 4.34 12.65
N LEU A 31 2.11 3.64 11.59
CA LEU A 31 1.22 3.02 10.64
C LEU A 31 1.54 1.52 10.56
N THR A 32 0.54 0.69 10.82
CA THR A 32 0.58 -0.76 10.68
C THR A 32 -0.55 -1.20 9.75
N GLY A 33 -0.55 -2.48 9.39
CA GLY A 33 -1.64 -3.07 8.63
C GLY A 33 -1.20 -4.24 7.76
N GLU A 34 -1.94 -4.48 6.69
CA GLU A 34 -1.78 -5.66 5.85
C GLU A 34 -1.96 -5.32 4.37
N PHE A 35 -1.05 -5.82 3.55
CA PHE A 35 -1.14 -5.81 2.10
C PHE A 35 -1.63 -7.18 1.63
N ILE A 36 -2.89 -7.22 1.21
CA ILE A 36 -3.63 -8.45 0.90
C ILE A 36 -3.67 -8.61 -0.63
N THR A 37 -2.98 -9.63 -1.13
CA THR A 37 -3.02 -10.02 -2.53
C THR A 37 -3.83 -11.30 -2.69
N THR A 38 -4.13 -11.68 -3.94
CA THR A 38 -4.79 -12.96 -4.24
C THR A 38 -4.00 -14.20 -3.83
N LYS A 39 -2.68 -14.07 -3.61
CA LYS A 39 -1.79 -15.18 -3.28
C LYS A 39 -1.45 -15.26 -1.79
N ALA A 40 -1.24 -14.11 -1.17
CA ALA A 40 -0.71 -14.01 0.18
C ALA A 40 -1.01 -12.64 0.81
N GLN A 41 -0.86 -12.58 2.12
CA GLN A 41 -0.99 -11.36 2.91
C GLN A 41 0.38 -11.02 3.51
N PHE A 42 0.75 -9.75 3.43
CA PHE A 42 2.05 -9.27 3.89
C PHE A 42 1.84 -8.15 4.91
N PRO A 43 2.48 -8.21 6.09
CA PRO A 43 2.37 -7.14 7.06
C PRO A 43 3.05 -5.87 6.52
N ILE A 44 2.44 -4.72 6.79
CA ILE A 44 3.05 -3.42 6.51
C ILE A 44 3.46 -2.75 7.82
N ASN A 45 4.60 -2.06 7.78
CA ASN A 45 5.04 -1.22 8.88
C ASN A 45 5.56 0.11 8.33
N GLY A 46 5.15 1.20 8.97
CA GLY A 46 5.46 2.54 8.51
C GLY A 46 5.06 3.62 9.48
N THR A 47 4.93 4.82 8.93
CA THR A 47 4.58 6.04 9.62
C THR A 47 3.50 6.78 8.85
N THR A 48 2.75 7.60 9.56
CA THR A 48 1.76 8.51 8.98
C THR A 48 1.96 9.92 9.53
N GLU A 49 1.76 10.91 8.69
CA GLU A 49 1.79 12.32 9.04
C GLU A 49 0.62 13.03 8.34
N GLY A 50 -0.42 13.34 9.10
CA GLY A 50 -1.66 13.90 8.55
C GLY A 50 -2.32 12.96 7.55
N ASN A 51 -2.29 13.32 6.27
CA ASN A 51 -2.81 12.54 5.14
C ASN A 51 -1.72 11.77 4.37
N THR A 52 -0.45 11.95 4.73
CA THR A 52 0.67 11.29 4.05
C THR A 52 1.04 10.02 4.82
N VAL A 53 1.21 8.92 4.10
CA VAL A 53 1.60 7.62 4.63
C VAL A 53 2.85 7.12 3.95
N ASN A 54 3.78 6.60 4.74
CA ASN A 54 5.02 6.00 4.26
C ASN A 54 5.22 4.68 4.95
N PHE A 55 5.22 3.58 4.20
CA PHE A 55 5.38 2.25 4.77
C PHE A 55 6.20 1.35 3.88
N LYS A 56 6.69 0.26 4.45
CA LYS A 56 7.42 -0.77 3.73
C LYS A 56 6.70 -2.10 3.89
N THR A 57 6.79 -2.91 2.86
CA THR A 57 6.28 -4.29 2.85
C THR A 57 7.28 -5.20 2.15
N MET A 58 7.43 -6.41 2.67
CA MET A 58 8.26 -7.44 2.06
C MET A 58 7.34 -8.46 1.40
N ILE A 59 7.35 -8.48 0.08
CA ILE A 59 6.50 -9.33 -0.74
C ILE A 59 7.32 -10.54 -1.17
N ALA A 60 7.03 -11.70 -0.60
CA ALA A 60 7.62 -12.95 -1.05
C ALA A 60 6.97 -13.37 -2.37
N THR A 61 7.78 -13.47 -3.43
CA THR A 61 7.33 -13.94 -4.75
C THR A 61 8.08 -15.20 -5.14
N SER A 62 7.58 -15.93 -6.15
CA SER A 62 8.29 -17.11 -6.69
C SER A 62 9.68 -16.79 -7.26
N MET A 63 9.97 -15.53 -7.53
CA MET A 63 11.27 -15.05 -8.04
C MET A 63 12.19 -14.53 -6.90
N GLY A 64 11.71 -14.51 -5.65
CA GLY A 64 12.41 -13.99 -4.48
C GLY A 64 11.62 -12.92 -3.73
N ASP A 65 12.24 -12.40 -2.66
CA ASP A 65 11.64 -11.39 -1.79
C ASP A 65 11.84 -9.98 -2.37
N VAL A 66 10.74 -9.27 -2.52
CA VAL A 66 10.72 -7.89 -3.02
C VAL A 66 10.41 -6.95 -1.87
N ASN A 67 11.39 -6.13 -1.50
CA ASN A 67 11.15 -5.02 -0.58
C ASN A 67 10.52 -3.86 -1.35
N ALA A 68 9.26 -3.57 -1.04
CA ALA A 68 8.53 -2.44 -1.61
C ALA A 68 8.43 -1.33 -0.57
N GLN A 69 8.91 -0.15 -0.93
CA GLN A 69 8.73 1.07 -0.15
C GLN A 69 7.63 1.92 -0.78
N ILE A 70 6.57 2.17 -0.04
CA ILE A 70 5.40 2.91 -0.50
C ILE A 70 5.40 4.28 0.14
N SER A 71 5.15 5.30 -0.68
CA SER A 71 4.82 6.65 -0.24
C SER A 71 3.50 7.04 -0.90
N ALA A 72 2.49 7.37 -0.10
CA ALA A 72 1.16 7.68 -0.60
C ALA A 72 0.50 8.80 0.20
N THR A 73 -0.55 9.37 -0.35
CA THR A 73 -1.45 10.31 0.29
C THR A 73 -2.88 9.77 0.25
N VAL A 74 -3.62 10.02 1.33
CA VAL A 74 -5.04 9.68 1.47
C VAL A 74 -5.85 10.97 1.50
N ASP A 75 -6.57 11.24 0.42
CA ASP A 75 -7.46 12.39 0.32
C ASP A 75 -8.92 11.94 0.35
N GLY A 76 -9.54 12.06 1.53
CA GLY A 76 -10.85 11.47 1.80
C GLY A 76 -10.82 9.95 1.61
N ASP A 77 -11.46 9.49 0.54
CA ASP A 77 -11.54 8.07 0.16
C ASP A 77 -10.53 7.68 -0.93
N VAL A 78 -9.77 8.63 -1.48
CA VAL A 78 -8.82 8.39 -2.56
C VAL A 78 -7.45 8.09 -1.98
N PHE A 79 -6.89 6.94 -2.35
CA PHE A 79 -5.51 6.57 -2.06
C PHE A 79 -4.66 6.77 -3.31
N SER A 80 -3.64 7.61 -3.25
CA SER A 80 -2.71 7.84 -4.36
C SER A 80 -1.28 7.74 -3.89
N GLY A 81 -0.47 6.91 -4.52
CA GLY A 81 0.92 6.73 -4.11
C GLY A 81 1.80 6.07 -5.14
N GLU A 82 3.04 5.86 -4.73
CA GLU A 82 4.06 5.20 -5.52
C GLU A 82 4.76 4.13 -4.68
N ALA A 83 4.94 2.95 -5.27
CA ALA A 83 5.81 1.90 -4.74
C ALA A 83 7.16 1.93 -5.43
N LYS A 84 8.23 2.06 -4.65
CA LYS A 84 9.61 1.92 -5.09
C LYS A 84 10.09 0.51 -4.75
N VAL A 85 10.44 -0.25 -5.78
CA VAL A 85 11.00 -1.61 -5.69
C VAL A 85 12.33 -1.66 -6.43
N LEU A 86 13.07 -2.77 -6.28
CA LEU A 86 14.35 -2.97 -6.96
C LEU A 86 14.24 -2.87 -8.50
N PHE A 87 13.09 -3.27 -9.04
CA PHE A 87 12.80 -3.31 -10.48
C PHE A 87 12.23 -2.01 -11.05
N GLY A 88 12.09 -0.95 -10.23
CA GLY A 88 11.60 0.35 -10.68
C GLY A 88 10.57 0.98 -9.75
N LYS A 89 9.83 1.96 -10.29
CA LYS A 89 8.72 2.62 -9.61
C LYS A 89 7.40 2.15 -10.19
N MET A 90 6.42 1.91 -9.32
CA MET A 90 5.06 1.52 -9.68
C MET A 90 4.09 2.56 -9.13
N VAL A 91 3.12 2.96 -9.95
CA VAL A 91 2.07 3.88 -9.52
C VAL A 91 0.97 3.07 -8.83
N ILE A 92 0.52 3.53 -7.68
CA ILE A 92 -0.57 2.94 -6.91
C ILE A 92 -1.72 3.94 -6.87
N LYS A 93 -2.90 3.49 -7.27
CA LYS A 93 -4.15 4.22 -7.09
C LYS A 93 -5.15 3.32 -6.40
N GLY A 94 -5.97 3.85 -5.51
CA GLY A 94 -7.03 3.08 -4.91
C GLY A 94 -8.11 3.94 -4.30
N THR A 95 -9.15 3.25 -3.86
CA THR A 95 -10.32 3.86 -3.23
C THR A 95 -10.64 3.11 -1.96
N ARG A 96 -11.05 3.84 -0.92
CA ARG A 96 -11.51 3.26 0.34
C ARG A 96 -12.71 2.36 0.04
N LYS A 97 -12.68 1.16 0.59
CA LYS A 97 -13.79 0.21 0.53
C LYS A 97 -14.85 0.71 1.50
N ILE A 98 -15.92 1.27 0.93
CA ILE A 98 -17.11 1.66 1.68
C ILE A 98 -17.96 0.40 1.80
N ALA A 99 -18.12 -0.10 3.02
CA ALA A 99 -19.03 -1.20 3.32
C ALA A 99 -20.47 -0.69 3.38
#